data_AF-A0A7X7D5M3-F1
#
_entry.id   AF-A0A7X7D5M3-F1
#
_cell.length_a   1.000
_cell.length_b   1.000
_cell.length_c   1.000
_cell.angle_alpha   90.00
_cell.angle_beta   90.00
_cell.angle_gamma   90.00
#
_symmetry.space_group_name_H-M   'P 1'
#
loop_
_entity.id
_entity.type
_entity.pdbx_description
1 polymer ?
#
loop_
_entity_poly.entity_id
_entity_poly.type
_entity_poly.pdbx_seq_one_letter_code
_entity_poly.pdbx_strand_id
1 'polypeptide(L)' 'MAECNETLRELYQFLDGELTDADRHHIQQHLDDCSPCLAAFDFEAELRLVVRNRCVDTVPDALRDRIARAIEEAG' A
#
# COMPACT_ATOMS: atom_id res chain seq x y z
N MET A 1 12.00 21.12 -2.80
CA MET A 1 12.99 20.03 -2.62
C MET A 1 12.85 19.34 -1.27
N ALA A 2 12.80 20.06 -0.13
CA ALA A 2 12.57 19.43 1.18
C ALA A 2 11.24 18.65 1.22
N GLU A 3 10.15 19.29 0.76
CA GLU A 3 8.82 18.68 0.61
C GLU A 3 8.84 17.40 -0.24
N CYS A 4 9.46 17.44 -1.43
CA CYS A 4 9.57 16.25 -2.29
C CYS A 4 10.32 15.10 -1.61
N ASN A 5 11.37 15.39 -0.84
CA ASN A 5 12.11 14.35 -0.12
C ASN A 5 11.28 13.75 1.01
N GLU A 6 10.44 14.54 1.67
CA GLU A 6 9.50 14.06 2.69
C GLU A 6 8.41 13.19 2.06
N THR A 7 7.77 13.66 0.98
CA THR A 7 6.80 12.87 0.21
C THR A 7 7.38 11.54 -0.25
N LEU A 8 8.61 11.53 -0.77
CA LEU A 8 9.28 10.29 -1.20
C LEU A 8 9.61 9.35 -0.05
N ARG A 9 9.89 9.87 1.16
CA ARG A 9 10.12 9.02 2.35
C ARG A 9 8.83 8.37 2.84
N GLU A 10 7.74 9.10 2.79
CA GLU A 10 6.44 8.64 3.29
C GLU A 10 5.59 7.93 2.22
N LEU A 11 6.06 7.89 0.98
CA LEU A 11 5.36 7.32 -0.17
C LEU A 11 4.90 5.87 0.07
N TYR A 12 5.74 5.04 0.70
CA TYR A 12 5.36 3.65 1.00
C TYR A 12 4.24 3.59 2.06
N GLN A 13 4.35 4.35 3.15
CA GLN A 13 3.30 4.43 4.18
C GLN A 13 1.98 4.94 3.60
N PHE A 14 2.05 5.90 2.68
CA PHE A 14 0.88 6.38 1.93
C PHE A 14 0.24 5.26 1.09
N LEU A 15 1.04 4.50 0.34
CA LEU A 15 0.58 3.38 -0.48
C LEU A 15 0.05 2.20 0.36
N ASP A 16 0.56 2.00 1.57
CA ASP A 16 0.14 0.97 2.51
C ASP A 16 -1.07 1.40 3.35
N GLY A 17 -1.44 2.69 3.33
CA GLY A 17 -2.56 3.23 4.09
C GLY A 17 -2.26 3.39 5.59
N GLU A 18 -0.98 3.51 5.95
CA GLU A 18 -0.50 3.57 7.34
C GLU A 18 -0.36 5.00 7.89
N LEU A 19 -0.72 6.00 7.09
CA LEU A 19 -0.65 7.41 7.48
C LEU A 19 -1.92 7.87 8.20
N THR A 20 -1.77 8.92 9.01
CA THR A 20 -2.93 9.65 9.54
C THR A 20 -3.69 10.34 8.41
N ASP A 21 -4.97 10.66 8.63
CA ASP A 21 -5.77 11.38 7.63
C ASP A 21 -5.14 12.72 7.22
N ALA A 22 -4.48 13.40 8.16
CA ALA A 22 -3.80 14.67 7.92
C ALA A 22 -2.57 14.47 7.01
N ASP A 23 -1.70 13.51 7.33
CA ASP A 23 -0.48 13.24 6.56
C ASP A 23 -0.82 12.70 5.17
N ARG A 24 -1.87 11.88 5.09
CA ARG A 24 -2.41 11.40 3.81
C ARG A 24 -2.87 12.57 2.94
N HIS A 25 -3.58 13.54 3.52
CA HIS A 25 -4.03 14.71 2.76
C HIS A 25 -2.84 15.56 2.29
N HIS A 26 -1.84 15.76 3.14
CA HIS A 26 -0.63 16.50 2.81
C HIS A 26 0.13 15.86 1.62
N ILE A 27 0.35 14.55 1.66
CA ILE A 27 0.99 13.83 0.55
C ILE A 27 0.14 13.90 -0.72
N GLN A 28 -1.18 13.72 -0.61
CA GLN A 28 -2.07 13.81 -1.77
C GLN A 28 -1.96 15.17 -2.45
N GLN A 29 -2.02 16.26 -1.69
CA GLN A 29 -1.83 17.61 -2.22
C GLN A 29 -0.48 17.76 -2.94
N HIS A 30 0.61 17.24 -2.34
CA HIS A 30 1.92 17.29 -2.99
C HIS A 30 1.94 16.52 -4.31
N LEU A 31 1.35 15.33 -4.37
CA LEU A 31 1.28 14.52 -5.59
C LEU A 31 0.47 15.24 -6.68
N ASP A 32 -0.62 15.92 -6.30
CA ASP A 32 -1.46 16.68 -7.23
C ASP A 32 -0.70 17.88 -7.85
N ASP A 33 0.18 18.51 -7.07
CA ASP A 33 0.93 19.71 -7.48
C ASP A 33 2.33 19.43 -8.04
N CYS A 34 2.86 18.21 -7.89
CA CYS A 34 4.25 17.87 -8.19
C CYS A 34 4.37 16.67 -9.13
N SER A 35 4.44 16.93 -10.44
CA SER A 35 4.63 15.89 -11.47
C SER A 35 5.78 14.90 -11.22
N PRO A 36 6.99 15.28 -10.75
CA PRO A 36 8.03 14.30 -10.52
C PRO A 36 7.73 13.35 -9.35
N CYS A 37 7.06 13.83 -8.30
CA CYS A 37 6.62 12.97 -7.19
C CYS A 37 5.44 12.09 -7.61
N LEU A 38 4.51 12.62 -8.41
CA LEU A 38 3.44 11.83 -9.01
C LEU A 38 3.97 10.68 -9.88
N ALA A 39 4.97 10.95 -10.72
CA ALA A 39 5.60 9.90 -11.54
C ALA A 39 6.26 8.80 -10.69
N ALA A 40 6.86 9.16 -9.54
CA ALA A 40 7.41 8.18 -8.60
C ALA A 40 6.29 7.35 -7.94
N PHE A 41 5.19 7.99 -7.54
CA PHE A 41 4.01 7.31 -7.01
C PHE A 41 3.43 6.31 -8.03
N ASP A 42 3.20 6.74 -9.27
CA ASP A 42 2.61 5.91 -10.32
C ASP A 42 3.48 4.67 -10.59
N PHE A 43 4.80 4.84 -10.67
CA PHE A 43 5.73 3.73 -10.83
C PHE A 43 5.62 2.70 -9.70
N GLU A 44 5.64 3.15 -8.44
CA GLU A 44 5.54 2.28 -7.27
C GLU A 44 4.17 1.58 -7.19
N ALA A 45 3.08 2.30 -7.52
CA ALA A 45 1.74 1.74 -7.57
C ALA A 45 1.64 0.64 -8.65
N GLU A 46 2.14 0.89 -9.86
CA GLU A 46 2.20 -0.11 -10.94
C GLU A 46 3.07 -1.32 -10.56
N LEU A 47 4.23 -1.09 -9.96
CA LEU A 47 5.10 -2.17 -9.50
C LEU A 47 4.40 -3.07 -8.48
N ARG A 48 3.69 -2.48 -7.50
CA ARG A 48 2.89 -3.22 -6.51
C ARG A 48 1.79 -4.06 -7.19
N LEU A 49 1.14 -3.54 -8.23
CA LEU A 49 0.17 -4.31 -9.02
C LEU A 49 0.81 -5.52 -9.70
N VAL A 50 1.99 -5.33 -10.31
CA VAL A 50 2.74 -6.41 -10.97
C VAL A 50 3.11 -7.50 -9.96
N VAL A 51 3.69 -7.11 -8.82
CA VAL A 51 4.07 -8.07 -7.75
C VAL A 51 2.85 -8.82 -7.25
N ARG A 52 1.76 -8.12 -6.92
CA ARG A 52 0.50 -8.75 -6.47
C ARG A 52 -0.03 -9.76 -7.46
N ASN A 53 -0.03 -9.43 -8.76
CA ASN A 53 -0.52 -10.31 -9.81
C ASN A 53 0.37 -11.53 -10.05
N ARG A 54 1.66 -11.46 -9.70
CA ARG A 54 2.60 -12.58 -9.84
C ARG A 54 2.66 -13.47 -8.59
N CYS A 55 2.34 -12.92 -7.43
CA CYS A 55 2.29 -13.63 -6.15
C CYS A 55 0.89 -14.12 -5.78
N VAL A 56 0.10 -14.54 -6.77
CA VAL A 56 -1.24 -15.13 -6.53
C VAL A 56 -1.09 -16.65 -6.47
N ASP A 57 -0.94 -17.17 -5.26
CA ASP A 57 -0.97 -18.61 -5.01
C ASP A 57 -2.37 -19.09 -4.63
N THR A 58 -2.72 -20.31 -5.05
CA THR A 58 -3.95 -20.94 -4.60
C THR A 58 -3.78 -21.33 -3.13
N VAL A 59 -4.57 -20.72 -2.25
CA VAL A 59 -4.57 -21.03 -0.82
C VAL A 59 -5.00 -22.50 -0.63
N PRO A 60 -4.18 -23.37 -0.03
CA PRO A 60 -4.53 -24.77 0.17
C PRO A 60 -5.78 -24.94 1.06
N ASP A 61 -6.66 -25.88 0.72
CA ASP A 61 -7.91 -26.12 1.45
C ASP A 61 -7.65 -26.42 2.93
N ALA A 62 -6.62 -27.21 3.23
CA ALA A 62 -6.23 -27.51 4.62
C ALA A 62 -5.86 -26.25 5.43
N LEU A 63 -5.31 -25.20 4.80
CA LEU A 63 -5.05 -23.94 5.49
C LEU A 63 -6.35 -23.16 5.71
N ARG A 64 -7.27 -23.16 4.74
CA ARG A 64 -8.60 -22.53 4.87
C ARG A 64 -9.39 -23.16 6.01
N ASP A 65 -9.44 -24.49 6.09
CA ASP A 65 -10.16 -25.22 7.13
C ASP A 65 -9.60 -24.93 8.53
N ARG A 66 -8.27 -24.85 8.65
CA ARG A 66 -7.61 -24.48 9.91
C ARG A 66 -7.95 -23.07 10.36
N ILE A 67 -7.98 -22.11 9.43
CA ILE A 67 -8.34 -20.72 9.73
C ILE A 67 -9.82 -20.63 10.15
N ALA A 68 -10.73 -21.31 9.42
CA ALA A 68 -12.15 -21.32 9.74
C ALA A 68 -12.41 -21.84 11.16
N ARG A 69 -11.81 -22.98 11.52
CA ARG A 69 -11.90 -23.53 12.89
C ARG A 69 -11.36 -22.57 13.95
N ALA A 70 -10.22 -21.93 13.70
CA ALA A 70 -9.64 -21.00 14.67
C ALA A 70 -10.55 -19.78 14.93
N ILE A 71 -11.29 -19.32 13.91
CA ILE A 71 -12.26 -18.24 14.05
C ILE A 71 -13.47 -18.70 14.86
N GLU A 72 -13.97 -19.92 14.63
CA GLU A 72 -15.08 -20.51 15.39
C GLU A 72 -14.72 -20.74 16.86
N GLU A 73 -13.50 -21.17 17.16
CA GLU A 73 -12.99 -21.42 18.52
C GLU A 73 -12.73 -20.12 19.31
N ALA A 74 -12.57 -18.98 18.63
CA ALA A 74 -12.28 -17.67 19.24
C ALA A 74 -13.54 -16.83 19.53
N GLY A 75 -14.71 -17.24 19.05
CA GLY A 75 -16.02 -16.62 19.33
C GLY A 75 -16.69 -17.21 20.55
#